data_AF-A0A7X3UIK0-F1
#
_entry.id   AF-A0A7X3UIK0-F1
#
_cell.length_a   1.000
_cell.length_b   1.000
_cell.length_c   1.000
_cell.angle_alpha   90.00
_cell.angle_beta   90.00
_cell.angle_gamma   90.00
#
_symmetry.space_group_name_H-M   'P 1'
#
loop_
_entity.id
_entity.type
_entity.pdbx_description
1 polymer ?
#
loop_
_entity_poly.entity_id
_entity_poly.type
_entity_poly.pdbx_seq_one_letter_code
_entity_poly.pdbx_strand_id
1 'polypeptide(L)'
;MENYSRFTDPKLPAIYEKVKTEERLSFEEGVALYESSDITGVGFIANHVRERLNGNVAYYNINQHIDYSNVCILHARCHFCAFARKNMQTEGAWEMSVDEFLD
;
A
#
# COMPACT_ATOMS: atom_id res chain seq x y z
N MET A 1 -31.67 -14.78 -3.67
CA MET A 1 -31.07 -14.16 -4.87
C MET A 1 -30.85 -12.69 -4.57
N GLU A 2 -29.79 -12.37 -3.83
CA GLU A 2 -29.45 -10.98 -3.54
C GLU A 2 -28.66 -10.39 -4.72
N ASN A 3 -29.13 -9.24 -5.19
CA ASN A 3 -28.59 -8.34 -6.20
C ASN A 3 -27.11 -8.51 -6.60
N TYR A 4 -26.89 -9.20 -7.72
CA TYR A 4 -25.67 -9.09 -8.54
C TYR A 4 -25.51 -7.70 -9.19
N SER A 5 -26.44 -6.77 -8.97
CA SER A 5 -26.40 -5.38 -9.47
C SER A 5 -25.19 -4.56 -9.01
N ARG A 6 -24.39 -5.06 -8.07
CA ARG A 6 -23.21 -4.36 -7.52
C ARG A 6 -21.90 -4.65 -8.25
N PHE A 7 -21.88 -5.64 -9.14
CA PHE A 7 -20.68 -6.05 -9.86
C PHE A 7 -20.93 -6.06 -11.36
N THR A 8 -20.12 -5.30 -12.10
CA THR A 8 -20.07 -5.36 -13.57
C THR A 8 -19.07 -6.40 -14.06
N ASP A 9 -18.07 -6.75 -13.24
CA ASP A 9 -17.15 -7.85 -13.54
C ASP A 9 -17.73 -9.19 -13.02
N PRO A 10 -17.95 -10.17 -13.92
CA PRO A 10 -18.56 -11.45 -13.55
C PRO A 10 -17.69 -12.35 -12.66
N LYS A 11 -16.39 -12.05 -12.50
CA LYS A 11 -15.49 -12.80 -11.62
C LYS A 11 -15.66 -12.40 -10.14
N LEU A 12 -16.05 -11.15 -9.87
CA LEU A 12 -16.11 -10.59 -8.52
C LEU A 12 -17.12 -11.26 -7.57
N PRO A 13 -18.31 -11.71 -8.00
CA PRO A 13 -19.26 -12.33 -7.07
C PRO A 13 -18.72 -13.60 -6.39
N ALA A 14 -18.01 -14.47 -7.12
CA ALA A 14 -17.43 -15.68 -6.54
C ALA A 14 -16.34 -15.35 -5.50
N ILE A 15 -15.50 -14.35 -5.82
CA ILE A 15 -14.49 -13.84 -4.90
C ILE A 15 -15.15 -13.23 -3.66
N TYR A 16 -16.22 -12.44 -3.83
CA TYR A 16 -16.95 -11.82 -2.74
C TYR A 16 -17.54 -12.85 -1.77
N GLU A 17 -18.10 -13.97 -2.27
CA GLU A 17 -18.60 -15.03 -1.39
C GLU A 17 -17.50 -15.63 -0.51
N LYS A 18 -16.31 -15.88 -1.06
CA LYS A 18 -15.15 -16.32 -0.25
C LYS A 18 -14.75 -15.28 0.78
N VAL A 19 -14.76 -14.00 0.42
CA VAL A 19 -14.44 -12.91 1.36
C VAL A 19 -15.46 -12.80 2.49
N LYS A 20 -16.75 -13.07 2.21
CA LYS A 20 -17.82 -13.13 3.22
C LYS A 20 -17.66 -14.32 4.17
N THR A 21 -17.21 -15.47 3.67
CA THR A 21 -16.95 -16.67 4.48
C THR A 21 -15.55 -16.66 5.13
N GLU A 22 -14.82 -15.55 4.99
CA GLU A 22 -13.47 -15.34 5.55
C GLU A 22 -12.44 -16.35 5.04
N GLU A 23 -12.69 -16.90 3.85
CA GLU A 23 -11.78 -17.81 3.18
C GLU A 23 -10.63 -17.05 2.51
N ARG A 24 -9.42 -17.64 2.55
CA ARG A 24 -8.25 -17.08 1.88
C ARG A 24 -8.42 -17.15 0.36
N LEU A 25 -8.17 -16.03 -0.31
CA LEU A 25 -8.11 -15.97 -1.76
C LEU A 25 -6.84 -16.64 -2.30
N SER A 26 -6.96 -17.29 -3.47
CA SER A 26 -5.83 -17.85 -4.20
C SER A 26 -5.04 -16.75 -4.91
N PHE A 27 -3.88 -17.13 -5.47
CA PHE A 27 -3.08 -16.22 -6.29
C PHE A 27 -3.85 -15.74 -7.52
N GLU A 28 -4.54 -16.64 -8.22
CA GLU A 28 -5.31 -16.37 -9.43
C GLU A 28 -6.51 -15.46 -9.16
N GLU A 29 -7.17 -15.63 -8.01
CA GLU A 29 -8.23 -14.73 -7.56
C GLU A 29 -7.68 -13.32 -7.25
N GLY A 30 -6.47 -13.24 -6.69
CA GLY A 30 -5.75 -11.97 -6.53
C GLY A 30 -5.42 -11.28 -7.85
N VAL A 31 -4.96 -12.04 -8.85
CA VAL A 31 -4.73 -11.53 -10.21
C VAL A 31 -6.05 -11.04 -10.83
N ALA A 32 -7.14 -11.80 -10.68
CA ALA A 32 -8.44 -11.41 -11.19
C ALA A 32 -8.95 -10.07 -10.59
N LEU A 33 -8.69 -9.81 -9.30
CA LEU A 33 -8.99 -8.52 -8.68
C LEU A 33 -8.17 -7.38 -9.28
N TYR A 34 -6.87 -7.60 -9.52
CA TYR A 34 -5.97 -6.62 -10.13
C TYR A 34 -6.33 -6.26 -11.58
N GLU A 35 -6.80 -7.25 -12.35
CA GLU A 35 -7.18 -7.08 -13.76
C GLU A 35 -8.61 -6.55 -13.95
N SER A 36 -9.41 -6.48 -12.88
CA SER A 36 -10.80 -6.03 -12.96
C SER A 36 -10.90 -4.54 -13.31
N SER A 37 -11.74 -4.22 -14.28
CA SER A 37 -12.12 -2.82 -14.57
C SER A 37 -13.22 -2.29 -13.65
N ASP A 38 -13.85 -3.16 -12.86
CA ASP A 38 -14.88 -2.80 -11.88
C ASP A 38 -14.25 -2.38 -10.55
N ILE A 39 -13.59 -1.22 -10.57
CA ILE A 39 -12.91 -0.66 -9.39
C ILE A 39 -13.87 -0.43 -8.22
N THR A 40 -15.13 -0.13 -8.51
CA THR A 40 -16.19 0.04 -7.50
C THR A 40 -16.55 -1.27 -6.83
N GLY A 41 -16.65 -2.36 -7.60
CA GLY A 41 -16.88 -3.71 -7.09
C GLY A 41 -15.72 -4.19 -6.22
N VAL A 42 -14.48 -4.01 -6.68
CA VAL A 42 -13.28 -4.33 -5.89
C VAL A 42 -13.25 -3.50 -4.59
N GLY A 43 -13.53 -2.20 -4.67
CA GLY A 43 -13.61 -1.31 -3.51
C GLY A 43 -14.69 -1.73 -2.51
N PHE A 44 -15.85 -2.19 -2.98
CA PHE A 44 -16.93 -2.70 -2.13
C PHE A 44 -16.49 -3.96 -1.36
N ILE A 45 -15.84 -4.93 -2.03
CA ILE A 45 -15.32 -6.14 -1.40
C ILE A 45 -14.25 -5.78 -0.35
N ALA A 46 -13.34 -4.86 -0.69
CA ALA A 46 -12.32 -4.39 0.24
C ALA A 46 -12.92 -3.67 1.46
N ASN A 47 -13.95 -2.83 1.24
CA ASN A 47 -14.63 -2.13 2.33
C ASN A 47 -15.34 -3.09 3.29
N HIS A 48 -15.96 -4.16 2.79
CA HIS A 48 -16.57 -5.19 3.63
C HIS A 48 -15.57 -5.77 4.63
N VAL A 49 -14.34 -6.06 4.20
CA VAL A 49 -13.27 -6.56 5.09
C VAL A 49 -12.79 -5.45 6.04
N ARG A 50 -12.61 -4.22 5.54
CA ARG A 50 -12.18 -3.07 6.36
C ARG A 50 -13.15 -2.80 7.50
N GLU A 51 -14.46 -2.78 7.23
CA GLU A 51 -15.50 -2.55 8.24
C GLU A 51 -15.62 -3.72 9.22
N ARG A 52 -15.50 -4.97 8.75
CA ARG A 52 -15.48 -6.15 9.62
C ARG A 52 -14.33 -6.09 10.63
N LEU A 53 -13.15 -5.68 10.20
CA LEU A 53 -11.95 -5.63 11.06
C LEU A 53 -11.86 -4.36 11.91
N ASN A 54 -12.31 -3.21 11.40
CA ASN A 54 -12.04 -1.90 12.01
C ASN A 54 -13.29 -1.08 12.34
N GLY A 55 -14.50 -1.59 12.07
CA GLY A 55 -15.73 -0.81 12.15
C GLY A 55 -15.65 0.46 11.29
N ASN A 56 -16.16 1.58 11.83
CA ASN A 56 -16.02 2.91 11.23
C ASN A 56 -14.91 3.75 11.90
N VAL A 57 -13.86 3.11 12.42
CA VAL A 57 -12.72 3.80 13.05
C VAL A 57 -11.62 3.99 12.00
N ALA A 58 -10.97 5.16 12.02
CA ALA A 58 -9.74 5.42 11.28
C ALA A 58 -8.66 5.86 12.27
N TYR A 59 -7.58 5.10 12.35
CA TYR A 59 -6.47 5.36 13.26
C TYR A 59 -5.44 6.29 12.61
N TYR A 60 -4.83 7.16 13.41
CA TYR A 60 -3.70 7.98 13.00
C TYR A 60 -2.68 8.06 14.14
N ASN A 61 -1.43 8.38 13.82
CA ASN A 61 -0.40 8.66 14.81
C ASN A 61 0.26 10.02 14.53
N ILE A 62 0.90 10.57 15.55
CA ILE A 62 1.80 11.72 15.42
C ILE A 62 3.20 11.14 15.49
N ASN A 63 3.87 11.08 14.34
CA ASN A 63 5.25 10.63 14.25
C ASN A 63 6.14 11.80 13.80
N GLN A 64 7.38 11.79 14.28
CA GLN A 64 8.42 12.67 13.80
C GLN A 64 9.46 11.80 13.11
N HIS A 65 9.75 12.13 11.85
CA HIS A 65 10.79 11.50 11.06
C HIS A 65 11.87 12.53 10.78
N ILE A 66 13.14 12.16 10.98
CA ILE A 66 14.30 13.00 10.71
C ILE A 66 15.17 12.23 9.71
N ASP A 67 15.32 12.78 8.52
CA ASP A 67 16.16 12.23 7.46
C ASP A 67 17.63 12.64 7.70
N TYR A 68 18.32 11.90 8.57
CA TYR A 68 19.69 12.22 8.97
C TYR A 68 20.74 12.05 7.85
N SER A 69 20.42 11.36 6.77
CA SER A 69 21.26 11.32 5.57
C SER A 69 20.43 10.94 4.35
N ASN A 70 20.82 11.46 3.18
CA ASN A 70 20.34 11.00 1.89
C ASN A 70 21.44 10.37 1.03
N VAL A 71 22.58 9.99 1.62
CA VAL A 71 23.65 9.25 0.95
C VAL A 71 23.36 7.76 1.08
N CYS A 72 23.44 7.03 -0.03
CA CYS A 72 23.05 5.62 -0.05
C CYS A 72 23.99 4.78 -0.90
N ILE A 73 24.49 3.68 -0.33
CA ILE A 73 25.32 2.70 -1.04
C ILE A 73 24.57 2.03 -2.22
N LEU A 74 23.23 2.06 -2.21
CA LEU A 74 22.38 1.53 -3.27
C LEU A 74 22.01 2.58 -4.33
N HIS A 75 22.65 3.75 -4.35
CA HIS A 75 22.34 4.85 -5.28
C HIS A 75 22.24 4.41 -6.76
N ALA A 76 23.06 3.44 -7.18
CA ALA A 76 23.07 2.95 -8.56
C ALA A 76 22.05 1.81 -8.83
N ARG A 77 21.33 1.33 -7.81
CA ARG A 77 20.37 0.21 -7.93
C ARG A 77 18.92 0.65 -7.78
N CYS A 78 18.65 1.65 -6.96
CA CYS A 78 17.29 2.10 -6.67
C CYS A 78 16.87 3.24 -7.62
N HIS A 79 16.29 2.89 -8.77
CA HIS A 79 15.94 3.86 -9.83
C HIS A 79 14.79 4.81 -9.48
N PHE A 80 14.01 4.51 -8.44
CA PHE A 80 12.84 5.29 -8.02
C PHE A 80 13.08 6.07 -6.72
N CYS A 81 14.23 5.89 -6.06
CA CYS A 81 14.48 6.49 -4.75
C CYS A 81 15.08 7.88 -4.88
N ALA A 82 14.44 8.89 -4.27
CA ALA A 82 14.91 10.26 -4.27
C ALA A 82 16.23 10.47 -3.48
N PHE A 83 16.55 9.58 -2.54
CA PHE A 83 17.74 9.61 -1.68
C PHE A 83 18.93 8.82 -2.26
N ALA A 84 18.94 8.55 -3.56
CA ALA A 84 20.03 7.82 -4.20
C ALA A 84 21.27 8.73 -4.44
N ARG A 85 21.78 9.44 -3.41
CA ARG A 85 23.06 10.17 -3.55
C ARG A 85 24.24 9.22 -3.36
N LYS A 86 25.25 9.33 -4.22
CA LYS A 86 26.39 8.41 -4.23
C LYS A 86 27.30 8.59 -3.04
N ASN A 87 27.58 9.85 -2.70
CA ASN A 87 28.48 10.27 -1.63
C ASN A 87 28.27 11.76 -1.33
N MET A 88 28.96 12.27 -0.32
CA MET A 88 28.93 13.68 0.09
C MET A 88 29.40 14.69 -0.97
N GLN A 89 30.04 14.25 -2.06
CA GLN A 89 30.39 15.13 -3.19
C GLN A 89 29.25 15.26 -4.21
N THR A 90 28.15 14.51 -4.05
CA THR A 90 26.99 14.61 -4.92
C THR A 90 26.17 15.85 -4.55
N GLU A 91 25.70 16.59 -5.54
CA GLU A 91 24.88 17.78 -5.30
C GLU A 91 23.63 17.46 -4.46
N GLY A 92 23.41 18.28 -3.42
CA GLY A 92 22.31 18.10 -2.45
C GLY A 92 22.47 16.89 -1.54
N ALA A 93 23.67 16.32 -1.40
CA ALA A 93 23.96 15.30 -0.40
C ALA A 93 24.13 15.89 1.00
N TRP A 94 23.65 15.18 2.02
CA TRP A 94 23.92 15.47 3.42
C TRP A 94 24.07 14.19 4.26
N GLU A 95 24.84 14.33 5.33
CA GLU A 95 25.02 13.34 6.41
C GLU A 95 25.12 14.15 7.70
N MET A 96 24.11 14.04 8.56
CA MET A 96 24.09 14.66 9.88
C MET A 96 24.98 13.85 10.84
N SER A 97 25.74 14.57 11.65
CA SER A 97 26.37 14.05 12.85
C SER A 97 25.34 13.74 13.94
N VAL A 98 25.78 13.02 14.98
CA VAL A 98 24.92 12.74 16.13
C VAL A 98 24.53 14.03 16.86
N ASP A 99 25.45 14.99 16.99
CA ASP A 99 25.17 16.26 17.66
C ASP A 99 24.11 17.06 16.89
N GLU A 100 24.25 17.19 15.57
CA GLU A 100 23.24 17.86 14.71
C GLU A 100 21.86 17.18 14.74
N PHE A 101 21.80 15.89 15.04
CA PHE A 101 20.54 15.16 15.19
C PHE A 101 19.86 15.40 16.55
N LEU A 102 20.66 15.65 17.59
CA LEU A 102 20.18 15.83 18.97
C LEU A 102 19.81 17.29 19.29
N ASP A 103 20.38 18.24 18.54
CA ASP A 103 20.02 19.67 18.57
C ASP A 103 18.58 19.92 18.09
#